data_AF-A0A9W4WJ86-F1
#
_entry.id   AF-A0A9W4WJ86-F1
#
_cell.length_a   1.000
_cell.length_b   1.000
_cell.length_c   1.000
_cell.angle_alpha   90.00
_cell.angle_beta   90.00
_cell.angle_gamma   90.00
#
_symmetry.space_group_name_H-M   'P 1'
#
loop_
_entity.id
_entity.type
_entity.pdbx_description
1 polymer ?
#
loop_
_entity_poly.entity_id
_entity_poly.type
_entity_poly.pdbx_seq_one_letter_code
_entity_poly.pdbx_strand_id
1 'polypeptide(L)'
;MKMLFAQLCKLYTFFLVAFATIAVGAPLENEIMNPNLKRANIELTLPYCPADHPVYKASLCNSITELMVYCGIGSADDPATTIISYMNCKPDEVCVEHYHAVESELDVPHATCTDTKNKWDNFDNPNAIACSGKTSYISGSKDIEIAIIIYASDGKPIQVDSLYATENDSMLYPINNNMHNYTNVLRNYNKETIQYCFHTGTYADVTAYATAWGISV
;
A
#
# COMPACT_ATOMS: atom_id res chain seq x y z
N MET A 1 19.91 70.46 -26.82
CA MET A 1 20.43 70.41 -25.43
C MET A 1 21.24 69.12 -25.34
N LYS A 2 22.58 69.13 -25.49
CA LYS A 2 23.56 69.20 -24.38
C LYS A 2 23.16 68.19 -23.27
N MET A 3 23.89 67.13 -22.90
CA MET A 3 25.33 66.82 -22.94
C MET A 3 25.57 65.35 -22.47
N LEU A 4 26.69 64.76 -22.94
CA LEU A 4 27.67 63.88 -22.25
C LEU A 4 27.16 62.64 -21.46
N PHE A 5 27.68 61.43 -21.69
CA PHE A 5 29.02 61.05 -21.21
C PHE A 5 29.59 59.86 -22.01
N ALA A 6 30.18 60.14 -23.16
CA ALA A 6 31.12 59.24 -23.82
C ALA A 6 32.53 59.60 -23.34
N GLN A 7 32.94 59.08 -22.19
CA GLN A 7 34.35 59.03 -21.79
C GLN A 7 34.51 57.88 -20.79
N LEU A 8 35.03 56.76 -21.29
CA LEU A 8 36.09 55.99 -20.62
C LEU A 8 36.57 54.88 -21.57
N CYS A 9 37.35 55.32 -22.55
CA CYS A 9 38.50 54.53 -22.97
C CYS A 9 39.36 54.25 -21.74
N LYS A 10 39.46 53.00 -21.32
CA LYS A 10 40.67 52.38 -20.74
C LYS A 10 40.48 50.87 -20.89
N LEU A 11 40.84 50.34 -22.05
CA LEU A 11 42.17 49.81 -22.33
C LEU A 11 42.45 48.55 -21.50
N TYR A 12 42.11 47.42 -22.12
CA TYR A 12 42.88 46.17 -22.21
C TYR A 12 43.44 45.48 -20.95
N THR A 13 43.47 44.15 -21.11
CA THR A 13 44.17 43.10 -20.36
C THR A 13 43.34 42.51 -19.20
N PHE A 14 43.08 41.21 -19.09
CA PHE A 14 43.77 40.01 -19.56
C PHE A 14 42.77 38.91 -19.98
N PHE A 15 43.16 38.13 -21.00
CA PHE A 15 42.57 36.83 -21.31
C PHE A 15 42.72 35.87 -20.11
N LEU A 16 41.60 35.33 -19.62
CA LEU A 16 41.57 34.07 -18.88
C LEU A 16 40.42 33.23 -19.45
N VAL A 17 40.78 32.33 -20.36
CA VAL A 17 39.89 31.27 -20.84
C VAL A 17 39.91 30.18 -19.77
N ALA A 18 38.84 30.09 -19.00
CA ALA A 18 38.51 28.90 -18.23
C ALA A 18 37.31 28.23 -18.92
N PHE A 19 37.57 27.09 -19.58
CA PHE A 19 36.51 26.23 -20.06
C PHE A 19 35.86 25.55 -18.86
N ALA A 20 34.77 26.12 -18.34
CA ALA A 20 33.86 25.39 -17.48
C ALA A 20 32.92 24.58 -18.40
N THR A 21 33.09 23.27 -18.35
CA THR A 21 32.19 22.29 -18.97
C THR A 21 30.76 22.52 -18.51
N ILE A 22 29.87 22.84 -19.44
CA ILE A 22 28.42 22.84 -19.22
C ILE A 22 28.01 21.37 -19.25
N ALA A 23 27.86 20.75 -18.08
CA ALA A 23 27.08 19.52 -17.97
C ALA A 23 25.61 19.90 -18.14
N VAL A 24 25.09 19.68 -19.35
CA VAL A 24 23.65 19.64 -19.61
C VAL A 24 23.14 18.32 -19.02
N GLY A 25 22.51 18.40 -17.86
CA GLY A 25 21.72 17.34 -17.25
C GLY A 25 20.48 17.98 -16.63
N ALA A 26 19.32 17.49 -17.04
CA ALA A 26 17.97 18.02 -16.82
C ALA A 26 17.61 18.44 -15.38
N PRO A 27 16.60 19.31 -15.18
CA PRO A 27 16.22 19.80 -13.87
C PRO A 27 15.66 18.70 -12.96
N LEU A 28 16.04 18.84 -11.70
CA LEU A 28 15.62 18.11 -10.51
C LEU A 28 14.22 18.60 -10.07
N GLU A 29 13.26 17.70 -9.90
CA GLU A 29 11.97 17.83 -9.18
C GLU A 29 11.26 16.46 -9.36
N ASN A 30 10.67 15.75 -8.42
CA ASN A 30 10.46 15.86 -6.99
C ASN A 30 9.90 14.48 -6.60
N GLU A 31 10.65 13.62 -5.92
CA GLU A 31 10.03 12.79 -4.89
C GLU A 31 10.90 12.90 -3.66
N ILE A 32 10.36 13.64 -2.71
CA ILE A 32 10.82 13.76 -1.35
C ILE A 32 10.72 12.36 -0.75
N MET A 33 11.76 11.55 -0.95
CA MET A 33 11.98 10.36 -0.16
C MET A 33 12.35 10.87 1.24
N ASN A 34 11.33 11.13 2.04
CA ASN A 34 11.47 11.66 3.38
C ASN A 34 12.23 10.61 4.22
N PRO A 35 13.51 10.81 4.58
CA PRO A 35 14.34 9.76 5.17
C PRO A 35 13.94 9.42 6.62
N ASN A 36 12.89 10.05 7.15
CA ASN A 36 12.43 9.92 8.53
C ASN A 36 11.02 9.35 8.69
N LEU A 37 10.42 8.81 7.61
CA LEU A 37 9.30 7.90 7.78
C LEU A 37 9.87 6.48 7.98
N LYS A 38 10.15 6.11 9.23
CA LYS A 38 10.13 4.69 9.59
C LYS A 38 8.68 4.21 9.48
N ARG A 39 8.21 4.02 8.23
CA ARG A 39 7.19 3.00 7.91
C ARG A 39 7.70 1.77 8.63
N ALA A 40 6.89 1.19 9.53
CA ALA A 40 7.32 0.09 10.38
C ALA A 40 8.15 -0.89 9.54
N ASN A 41 9.32 -1.30 10.04
CA ASN A 41 10.17 -2.32 9.44
C ASN A 41 9.41 -3.64 9.35
N ILE A 42 8.46 -3.73 8.42
CA ILE A 42 7.82 -4.97 8.06
C ILE A 42 8.58 -5.41 6.82
N GLU A 43 9.31 -6.52 6.94
CA GLU A 43 10.06 -7.18 5.85
C GLU A 43 9.09 -7.76 4.80
N LEU A 44 8.16 -6.94 4.30
CA LEU A 44 7.09 -7.34 3.41
C LEU A 44 7.65 -7.54 2.00
N THR A 45 7.21 -8.59 1.33
CA THR A 45 7.35 -8.65 -0.13
C THR A 45 6.37 -7.63 -0.74
N LEU A 46 6.91 -6.56 -1.30
CA LEU A 46 6.14 -5.49 -1.94
C LEU A 46 5.93 -5.80 -3.43
N PRO A 47 4.75 -5.50 -4.00
CA PRO A 47 4.49 -5.64 -5.42
C PRO A 47 5.50 -4.81 -6.23
N TYR A 48 6.06 -5.41 -7.28
CA TYR A 48 6.93 -4.72 -8.23
C TYR A 48 6.57 -5.08 -9.66
N CYS A 49 6.85 -4.15 -10.56
CA CYS A 49 6.65 -4.34 -11.98
C CYS A 49 7.97 -4.67 -12.69
N PRO A 50 7.92 -5.48 -13.76
CA PRO A 50 9.11 -5.77 -14.56
C PRO A 50 9.56 -4.52 -15.33
N ALA A 51 10.83 -4.51 -15.74
CA ALA A 51 11.45 -3.34 -16.34
C ALA A 51 10.84 -2.91 -17.68
N ASP A 52 10.19 -3.83 -18.41
CA ASP A 52 9.52 -3.56 -19.68
C ASP A 52 8.09 -3.03 -19.53
N HIS A 53 7.52 -3.09 -18.31
CA HIS A 53 6.21 -2.53 -17.94
C HIS A 53 6.30 -1.85 -16.56
N PRO A 54 7.12 -0.79 -16.40
CA PRO A 54 7.57 -0.35 -15.07
C PRO A 54 6.50 0.38 -14.25
N VAL A 55 5.31 0.63 -14.80
CA VAL A 55 4.28 1.43 -14.13
C VAL A 55 3.32 0.52 -13.36
N TYR A 56 3.37 0.59 -12.02
CA TYR A 56 2.41 -0.09 -11.15
C TYR A 56 1.02 0.52 -11.29
N LYS A 57 0.01 -0.35 -11.44
CA LYS A 57 -1.40 0.06 -11.57
C LYS A 57 -2.25 -0.42 -10.40
N ALA A 58 -2.13 -1.69 -10.03
CA ALA A 58 -2.88 -2.31 -8.95
C ALA A 58 -2.23 -3.64 -8.55
N SER A 59 -2.66 -4.21 -7.43
CA SER A 59 -2.32 -5.60 -7.12
C SER A 59 -3.41 -6.26 -6.29
N LEU A 60 -3.61 -7.55 -6.54
CA LEU A 60 -4.60 -8.40 -5.90
C LEU A 60 -3.95 -9.68 -5.40
N CYS A 61 -4.61 -10.41 -4.51
CA CYS A 61 -4.19 -11.73 -4.10
C CYS A 61 -4.75 -12.78 -5.07
N ASN A 62 -3.86 -13.48 -5.78
CA ASN A 62 -4.28 -14.64 -6.59
C ASN A 62 -4.50 -15.87 -5.70
N SER A 63 -3.69 -16.00 -4.66
CA SER A 63 -3.82 -17.03 -3.64
C SER A 63 -3.21 -16.54 -2.34
N ILE A 64 -3.36 -17.34 -1.29
CA ILE A 64 -2.77 -17.10 0.02
C ILE A 64 -1.26 -16.78 -0.03
N THR A 65 -0.52 -17.30 -1.02
CA THR A 65 0.94 -17.09 -1.14
C THR A 65 1.36 -16.39 -2.44
N GLU A 66 0.44 -15.81 -3.22
CA GLU A 66 0.78 -15.24 -4.53
C GLU A 66 -0.02 -13.96 -4.83
N LEU A 67 0.68 -12.91 -5.25
CA LEU A 67 0.09 -11.68 -5.76
C LEU A 67 -0.04 -11.71 -7.29
N MET A 68 -1.09 -11.07 -7.79
CA MET A 68 -1.20 -10.55 -9.15
C MET A 68 -0.89 -9.07 -9.11
N VAL A 69 0.09 -8.62 -9.90
CA VAL A 69 0.48 -7.22 -10.02
C VAL A 69 0.17 -6.75 -11.43
N TYR A 70 -0.67 -5.73 -11.54
CA TYR A 70 -1.04 -5.11 -12.81
C TYR A 70 -0.03 -4.01 -13.13
N CYS A 71 0.63 -4.17 -14.28
CA CYS A 71 1.76 -3.34 -14.70
C CYS A 71 1.54 -2.82 -16.12
N GLY A 72 1.77 -1.53 -16.35
CA GLY A 72 1.56 -0.87 -17.64
C GLY A 72 2.82 -0.24 -18.23
N ILE A 73 2.69 0.28 -19.45
CA ILE A 73 3.70 1.10 -20.12
C ILE A 73 3.19 2.54 -20.19
N GLY A 74 3.84 3.44 -19.46
CA GLY A 74 3.46 4.87 -19.44
C GLY A 74 2.34 5.21 -18.44
N SER A 75 1.94 6.48 -18.42
CA SER A 75 1.05 7.03 -17.39
C SER A 75 -0.44 6.77 -17.62
N ALA A 76 -0.86 6.40 -18.82
CA ALA A 76 -2.27 6.14 -19.12
C ALA A 76 -2.72 4.77 -18.59
N ASP A 77 -3.95 4.67 -18.09
CA ASP A 77 -4.62 3.40 -17.82
C ASP A 77 -5.12 2.79 -19.13
N ASP A 78 -4.18 2.42 -20.00
CA ASP A 78 -4.49 1.71 -21.24
C ASP A 78 -4.49 0.20 -20.97
N PRO A 79 -5.66 -0.47 -21.01
CA PRO A 79 -5.76 -1.91 -20.82
C PRO A 79 -4.96 -2.69 -21.87
N ALA A 80 -4.74 -2.13 -23.06
CA ALA A 80 -4.00 -2.79 -24.14
C ALA A 80 -2.49 -2.92 -23.85
N THR A 81 -1.97 -2.12 -22.91
CA THR A 81 -0.55 -2.13 -22.51
C THR A 81 -0.33 -2.71 -21.11
N THR A 82 -1.39 -3.24 -20.48
CA THR A 82 -1.33 -3.78 -19.14
C THR A 82 -1.03 -5.28 -19.17
N ILE A 83 -0.03 -5.70 -18.41
CA ILE A 83 0.28 -7.11 -18.14
C ILE A 83 0.00 -7.46 -16.68
N ILE A 84 -0.10 -8.76 -16.41
CA ILE A 84 -0.18 -9.30 -15.05
C ILE A 84 1.15 -10.00 -14.77
N SER A 85 1.86 -9.50 -13.75
CA SER A 85 3.04 -10.14 -13.18
C SER A 85 2.64 -10.91 -11.92
N TYR A 86 3.08 -12.15 -11.81
CA TYR A 86 2.83 -12.98 -10.63
C TYR A 86 4.05 -12.97 -9.72
N MET A 87 3.82 -12.86 -8.41
CA MET A 87 4.89 -12.88 -7.43
C MET A 87 4.49 -13.72 -6.23
N ASN A 88 5.43 -14.51 -5.72
CA ASN A 88 5.21 -15.32 -4.54
C ASN A 88 5.58 -14.56 -3.26
N CYS A 89 4.76 -14.73 -2.23
CA CYS A 89 5.12 -14.40 -0.86
C CYS A 89 6.23 -15.33 -0.36
N LYS A 90 7.00 -14.89 0.65
CA LYS A 90 7.95 -15.78 1.34
C LYS A 90 7.20 -16.89 2.10
N PRO A 91 7.88 -17.99 2.52
CA PRO A 91 7.22 -19.13 3.17
C PRO A 91 6.37 -18.82 4.42
N ASP A 92 6.69 -17.74 5.15
CA ASP A 92 5.97 -17.32 6.37
C ASP A 92 5.14 -16.05 6.16
N GLU A 93 4.85 -15.73 4.89
CA GLU A 93 4.05 -14.58 4.50
C GLU A 93 2.74 -15.01 3.82
N VAL A 94 1.71 -14.19 3.99
CA VAL A 94 0.39 -14.34 3.36
C VAL A 94 0.06 -13.07 2.59
N CYS A 95 -0.53 -13.21 1.41
CA CYS A 95 -1.03 -12.08 0.66
C CYS A 95 -2.26 -11.48 1.35
N VAL A 96 -2.28 -10.17 1.58
CA VAL A 96 -3.44 -9.43 2.09
C VAL A 96 -3.73 -8.25 1.18
N GLU A 97 -4.99 -8.13 0.76
CA GLU A 97 -5.47 -6.98 -0.01
C GLU A 97 -5.85 -5.81 0.89
N HIS A 98 -5.58 -4.60 0.41
CA HIS A 98 -5.90 -3.34 1.07
C HIS A 98 -6.12 -2.21 0.07
N TYR A 99 -6.66 -1.10 0.55
CA TYR A 99 -6.93 0.10 -0.24
C TYR A 99 -6.25 1.28 0.42
N HIS A 100 -5.27 1.87 -0.24
CA HIS A 100 -4.51 2.99 0.31
C HIS A 100 -5.40 4.21 0.53
N ALA A 101 -5.80 4.40 1.77
CA ALA A 101 -6.61 5.52 2.22
C ALA A 101 -5.77 6.77 2.53
N VAL A 102 -4.72 7.02 1.74
CA VAL A 102 -3.79 8.13 1.97
C VAL A 102 -4.16 9.36 1.14
N GLU A 103 -4.66 9.23 -0.09
CA GLU A 103 -5.01 10.40 -0.92
C GLU A 103 -6.13 10.09 -1.91
N SER A 104 -7.40 10.34 -1.56
CA SER A 104 -8.58 10.32 -2.46
C SER A 104 -8.81 9.11 -3.40
N GLU A 105 -7.92 8.13 -3.43
CA GLU A 105 -7.92 6.96 -4.30
C GLU A 105 -8.16 5.70 -3.46
N LEU A 106 -9.30 5.68 -2.78
CA LEU A 106 -9.84 4.43 -2.23
C LEU A 106 -10.21 3.41 -3.32
N ASP A 107 -10.00 3.75 -4.60
CA ASP A 107 -10.49 2.98 -5.74
C ASP A 107 -9.45 2.01 -6.32
N VAL A 108 -8.18 2.12 -5.93
CA VAL A 108 -7.13 1.22 -6.43
C VAL A 108 -6.84 0.13 -5.41
N PRO A 109 -7.09 -1.15 -5.73
CA PRO A 109 -6.74 -2.24 -4.84
C PRO A 109 -5.23 -2.49 -4.85
N HIS A 110 -4.71 -2.66 -3.65
CA HIS A 110 -3.34 -3.06 -3.39
C HIS A 110 -3.31 -4.40 -2.68
N ALA A 111 -2.17 -5.08 -2.76
CA ALA A 111 -1.94 -6.35 -2.10
C ALA A 111 -0.49 -6.38 -1.64
N THR A 112 -0.27 -6.91 -0.44
CA THR A 112 1.06 -7.01 0.16
C THR A 112 1.19 -8.33 0.90
N CYS A 113 2.37 -8.96 0.83
CA CYS A 113 2.67 -10.16 1.62
C CYS A 113 3.05 -9.78 3.05
N THR A 114 2.25 -10.17 4.03
CA THR A 114 2.41 -9.89 5.47
C THR A 114 2.64 -11.15 6.30
N ASP A 115 3.08 -11.01 7.55
CA ASP A 115 3.24 -12.16 8.44
C ASP A 115 1.90 -12.83 8.79
N THR A 116 1.95 -14.09 9.21
CA THR A 116 0.74 -14.88 9.49
C THR A 116 0.26 -14.77 10.95
N LYS A 117 0.67 -13.76 11.71
CA LYS A 117 0.45 -13.74 13.18
C LYS A 117 -1.02 -13.60 13.57
N ASN A 118 -1.79 -12.78 12.87
CA ASN A 118 -3.22 -12.60 13.14
C ASN A 118 -4.05 -13.46 12.19
N LYS A 119 -4.00 -14.79 12.41
CA LYS A 119 -4.78 -15.81 11.70
C LYS A 119 -5.88 -16.35 12.60
N TRP A 120 -7.08 -16.56 12.04
CA TRP A 120 -8.17 -17.30 12.69
C TRP A 120 -9.08 -17.96 11.65
N ASP A 121 -9.95 -18.87 12.07
CA ASP A 121 -10.85 -19.63 11.19
C ASP A 121 -12.24 -19.81 11.83
N ASN A 122 -13.16 -20.42 11.07
CA ASN A 122 -14.50 -20.77 11.54
C ASN A 122 -14.73 -22.29 11.63
N PHE A 123 -13.68 -23.13 11.62
CA PHE A 123 -13.82 -24.57 11.38
C PHE A 123 -14.65 -25.27 12.48
N ASP A 124 -14.57 -24.78 13.71
CA ASP A 124 -15.34 -25.32 14.83
C ASP A 124 -16.85 -25.03 14.72
N ASN A 125 -17.23 -23.92 14.06
CA ASN A 125 -18.63 -23.53 13.89
C ASN A 125 -18.81 -22.67 12.62
N PRO A 126 -18.90 -23.29 11.43
CA PRO A 126 -18.84 -22.56 10.16
C PRO A 126 -19.97 -21.55 9.95
N ASN A 127 -21.09 -21.72 10.65
CA ASN A 127 -22.27 -20.85 10.56
C ASN A 127 -22.28 -19.69 11.56
N ALA A 128 -21.34 -19.63 12.50
CA ALA A 128 -21.28 -18.56 13.49
C ALA A 128 -20.36 -17.43 13.03
N ILE A 129 -20.51 -16.27 13.69
CA ILE A 129 -19.52 -15.20 13.57
C ILE A 129 -18.21 -15.72 14.18
N ALA A 130 -17.14 -15.67 13.40
CA ALA A 130 -15.79 -16.01 13.83
C ALA A 130 -14.96 -14.74 13.99
N CYS A 131 -14.40 -14.54 15.18
CA CYS A 131 -13.60 -13.37 15.50
C CYS A 131 -12.17 -13.76 15.88
N SER A 132 -11.22 -12.91 15.51
CA SER A 132 -9.84 -12.99 15.96
C SER A 132 -9.73 -12.80 17.48
N GLY A 133 -8.56 -13.10 18.03
CA GLY A 133 -8.16 -12.51 19.30
C GLY A 133 -8.08 -10.97 19.21
N LYS A 134 -8.20 -10.29 20.35
CA LYS A 134 -7.95 -8.85 20.44
C LYS A 134 -6.46 -8.58 20.32
N THR A 135 -6.07 -7.69 19.43
CA THR A 135 -4.67 -7.33 19.19
C THR A 135 -4.46 -5.83 19.27
N SER A 136 -3.30 -5.38 19.75
CA SER A 136 -2.90 -3.98 19.72
C SER A 136 -1.64 -3.85 18.90
N TYR A 137 -1.55 -2.80 18.10
CA TYR A 137 -0.41 -2.55 17.24
C TYR A 137 0.50 -1.49 17.85
N ILE A 138 1.81 -1.68 17.68
CA ILE A 138 2.77 -0.63 17.97
C ILE A 138 3.06 0.07 16.65
N SER A 139 2.49 1.25 16.47
CA SER A 139 2.76 2.09 15.31
C SER A 139 3.70 3.23 15.69
N GLY A 140 4.67 3.52 14.82
CA GLY A 140 5.44 4.76 14.87
C GLY A 140 4.66 5.96 14.34
N SER A 141 3.50 5.72 13.73
CA SER A 141 2.56 6.74 13.25
C SER A 141 1.33 6.83 14.15
N LYS A 142 0.69 8.01 14.17
CA LYS A 142 -0.62 8.21 14.81
C LYS A 142 -1.74 7.54 14.05
N ASP A 143 -1.59 7.34 12.75
CA ASP A 143 -2.62 6.73 11.92
C ASP A 143 -2.18 5.33 11.51
N ILE A 144 -3.11 4.38 11.54
CA ILE A 144 -2.89 3.03 11.05
C ILE A 144 -3.96 2.66 10.03
N GLU A 145 -3.55 1.89 9.04
CA GLU A 145 -4.45 1.18 8.15
C GLU A 145 -4.53 -0.27 8.61
N ILE A 146 -5.74 -0.79 8.69
CA ILE A 146 -6.03 -2.19 9.01
C ILE A 146 -6.59 -2.89 7.78
N ALA A 147 -6.23 -4.14 7.58
CA ALA A 147 -6.73 -4.94 6.48
C ALA A 147 -7.06 -6.38 6.93
N ILE A 148 -8.11 -6.96 6.33
CA ILE A 148 -8.54 -8.35 6.49
C ILE A 148 -8.68 -8.96 5.10
N ILE A 149 -8.32 -10.24 4.96
CA ILE A 149 -8.66 -11.07 3.81
C ILE A 149 -9.13 -12.46 4.27
N ILE A 150 -10.06 -13.05 3.50
CA ILE A 150 -10.61 -14.38 3.75
C ILE A 150 -10.23 -15.32 2.61
N TYR A 151 -9.71 -16.50 2.97
CA TYR A 151 -9.35 -17.57 2.05
C TYR A 151 -10.22 -18.80 2.28
N ALA A 152 -10.62 -19.43 1.18
CA ALA A 152 -11.20 -20.77 1.20
C ALA A 152 -10.12 -21.83 1.48
N SER A 153 -10.55 -23.08 1.68
CA SER A 153 -9.67 -24.22 1.94
C SER A 153 -8.69 -24.55 0.80
N ASP A 154 -8.95 -24.08 -0.42
CA ASP A 154 -8.04 -24.19 -1.56
C ASP A 154 -7.00 -23.05 -1.63
N GLY A 155 -7.03 -22.12 -0.68
CA GLY A 155 -6.14 -20.97 -0.61
C GLY A 155 -6.49 -19.83 -1.57
N LYS A 156 -7.70 -19.82 -2.18
CA LYS A 156 -8.20 -18.71 -3.00
C LYS A 156 -9.04 -17.74 -2.18
N PRO A 157 -8.99 -16.42 -2.46
CA PRO A 157 -9.86 -15.46 -1.81
C PRO A 157 -11.33 -15.86 -1.99
N ILE A 158 -12.14 -15.74 -0.94
CA ILE A 158 -13.56 -16.11 -0.97
C ILE A 158 -14.41 -15.04 -0.29
N GLN A 159 -15.54 -14.72 -0.92
CA GLN A 159 -16.51 -13.78 -0.36
C GLN A 159 -17.26 -14.39 0.80
N VAL A 160 -17.53 -13.57 1.82
CA VAL A 160 -18.33 -13.92 2.98
C VAL A 160 -19.46 -12.92 3.17
N ASP A 161 -20.51 -13.32 3.89
CA ASP A 161 -21.72 -12.50 4.10
C ASP A 161 -21.40 -11.17 4.79
N SER A 162 -20.53 -11.18 5.81
CA SER A 162 -20.06 -9.95 6.45
C SER A 162 -18.61 -10.02 6.93
N LEU A 163 -17.90 -8.90 6.83
CA LEU A 163 -16.62 -8.61 7.49
C LEU A 163 -16.68 -7.26 8.19
N TYR A 164 -16.11 -7.20 9.38
CA TYR A 164 -15.95 -5.95 10.12
C TYR A 164 -14.79 -6.04 11.11
N ALA A 165 -14.44 -4.89 11.66
CA ALA A 165 -13.53 -4.79 12.79
C ALA A 165 -14.19 -4.04 13.94
N THR A 166 -13.67 -4.22 15.15
CA THR A 166 -14.01 -3.42 16.33
C THR A 166 -12.77 -2.77 16.90
N GLU A 167 -12.92 -1.58 17.45
CA GLU A 167 -11.91 -0.85 18.22
C GLU A 167 -12.45 -0.69 19.64
N ASN A 168 -11.76 -1.28 20.63
CA ASN A 168 -12.22 -1.33 22.02
C ASN A 168 -13.69 -1.76 22.15
N ASP A 169 -14.06 -2.84 21.46
CA ASP A 169 -15.42 -3.41 21.38
C ASP A 169 -16.46 -2.53 20.66
N SER A 170 -16.07 -1.36 20.18
CA SER A 170 -16.93 -0.51 19.35
C SER A 170 -16.77 -0.87 17.88
N MET A 171 -17.89 -1.09 17.19
CA MET A 171 -17.87 -1.47 15.78
C MET A 171 -17.34 -0.35 14.89
N LEU A 172 -16.41 -0.70 14.00
CA LEU A 172 -15.90 0.18 12.97
C LEU A 172 -16.78 0.05 11.72
N TYR A 173 -17.05 1.19 11.08
CA TYR A 173 -17.80 1.25 9.83
C TYR A 173 -16.87 1.59 8.65
N PRO A 174 -17.16 1.09 7.44
CA PRO A 174 -18.34 0.28 7.07
C PRO A 174 -18.27 -1.18 7.56
N ILE A 175 -19.41 -1.86 7.56
CA ILE A 175 -19.45 -3.33 7.55
C ILE A 175 -19.46 -3.74 6.08
N ASN A 176 -18.49 -4.55 5.66
CA ASN A 176 -18.42 -5.01 4.28
C ASN A 176 -19.26 -6.28 4.15
N ASN A 177 -20.23 -6.27 3.24
CA ASN A 177 -21.07 -7.43 2.95
C ASN A 177 -20.74 -7.99 1.57
N ASN A 178 -20.73 -9.32 1.43
CA ASN A 178 -20.40 -10.02 0.17
C ASN A 178 -19.02 -9.64 -0.40
N MET A 179 -18.05 -9.46 0.49
CA MET A 179 -16.66 -9.14 0.15
C MET A 179 -15.74 -10.25 0.66
N HIS A 180 -14.54 -10.36 0.13
CA HIS A 180 -13.48 -11.26 0.66
C HIS A 180 -12.43 -10.49 1.45
N ASN A 181 -12.49 -9.17 1.46
CA ASN A 181 -11.56 -8.29 2.15
C ASN A 181 -12.26 -7.11 2.83
N TYR A 182 -11.54 -6.49 3.76
CA TYR A 182 -11.96 -5.28 4.47
C TYR A 182 -10.74 -4.42 4.75
N THR A 183 -10.89 -3.11 4.61
CA THR A 183 -9.83 -2.15 4.93
C THR A 183 -10.43 -0.93 5.61
N ASN A 184 -9.72 -0.39 6.59
CA ASN A 184 -10.12 0.85 7.24
C ASN A 184 -8.90 1.61 7.75
N VAL A 185 -9.03 2.92 7.91
CA VAL A 185 -8.02 3.75 8.54
C VAL A 185 -8.49 4.25 9.88
N LEU A 186 -7.70 3.94 10.90
CA LEU A 186 -7.88 4.42 12.25
C LEU A 186 -6.99 5.63 12.45
N ARG A 187 -7.64 6.80 12.62
CA ARG A 187 -6.99 8.08 12.82
C ARG A 187 -6.70 8.29 14.30
N ASN A 188 -5.51 8.80 14.62
CA ASN A 188 -5.06 9.02 16.01
C ASN A 188 -5.09 7.76 16.89
N TYR A 189 -4.82 6.60 16.30
CA TYR A 189 -4.68 5.33 16.98
C TYR A 189 -3.64 5.42 18.12
N ASN A 190 -4.08 5.07 19.33
CA ASN A 190 -3.35 5.07 20.57
C ASN A 190 -3.41 3.69 21.26
N LYS A 191 -3.06 2.65 20.50
CA LYS A 191 -2.91 1.25 20.96
C LYS A 191 -4.20 0.61 21.44
N GLU A 192 -5.34 1.09 20.95
CA GLU A 192 -6.64 0.47 21.15
C GLU A 192 -6.61 -1.00 20.71
N THR A 193 -7.42 -1.81 21.37
CA THR A 193 -7.54 -3.22 21.00
C THR A 193 -8.43 -3.35 19.78
N ILE A 194 -7.94 -4.05 18.77
CA ILE A 194 -8.64 -4.31 17.52
C ILE A 194 -9.03 -5.78 17.49
N GLN A 195 -10.29 -6.05 17.14
CA GLN A 195 -10.78 -7.39 16.86
C GLN A 195 -11.36 -7.43 15.45
N TYR A 196 -11.09 -8.50 14.72
CA TYR A 196 -11.55 -8.69 13.36
C TYR A 196 -12.55 -9.83 13.36
N CYS A 197 -13.67 -9.67 12.65
CA CYS A 197 -14.73 -10.66 12.64
C CYS A 197 -15.25 -10.86 11.22
N PHE A 198 -15.70 -12.07 10.94
CA PHE A 198 -16.43 -12.39 9.73
C PHE A 198 -17.58 -13.35 10.01
N HIS A 199 -18.56 -13.36 9.11
CA HIS A 199 -19.59 -14.39 9.02
C HIS A 199 -19.71 -14.84 7.58
N THR A 200 -19.59 -16.15 7.34
CA THR A 200 -19.61 -16.73 5.99
C THR A 200 -20.98 -16.70 5.32
N GLY A 201 -22.07 -16.69 6.11
CA GLY A 201 -23.44 -16.92 5.62
C GLY A 201 -23.66 -18.32 5.02
N THR A 202 -22.66 -19.21 5.10
CA THR A 202 -22.64 -20.54 4.50
C THR A 202 -21.94 -21.55 5.42
N TYR A 203 -21.90 -22.82 5.02
CA TYR A 203 -21.14 -23.86 5.71
C TYR A 203 -19.68 -23.97 5.22
N ALA A 204 -19.17 -22.95 4.53
CA ALA A 204 -17.80 -22.97 4.02
C ALA A 204 -16.81 -22.82 5.17
N ASP A 205 -15.85 -23.74 5.23
CA ASP A 205 -14.66 -23.62 6.08
C ASP A 205 -13.70 -22.61 5.45
N VAL A 206 -13.41 -21.53 6.16
CA VAL A 206 -12.56 -20.43 5.68
C VAL A 206 -11.54 -20.03 6.75
N THR A 207 -10.44 -19.46 6.29
CA THR A 207 -9.39 -18.90 7.14
C THR A 207 -9.22 -17.42 6.84
N ALA A 208 -9.18 -16.61 7.89
CA ALA A 208 -8.97 -15.17 7.82
C ALA A 208 -7.56 -14.78 8.28
N TYR A 209 -7.05 -13.73 7.67
CA TYR A 209 -5.79 -13.10 8.01
C TYR A 209 -5.99 -11.59 8.14
N ALA A 210 -5.39 -11.00 9.18
CA ALA A 210 -5.43 -9.57 9.38
C ALA A 210 -4.04 -8.98 9.60
N THR A 211 -3.90 -7.71 9.27
CA THR A 211 -2.65 -6.97 9.46
C THR A 211 -2.94 -5.49 9.62
N ALA A 212 -1.96 -4.76 10.14
CA ALA A 212 -2.02 -3.31 10.21
C ALA A 212 -0.64 -2.70 9.97
N TRP A 213 -0.61 -1.51 9.42
CA TRP A 213 0.62 -0.73 9.27
C TRP A 213 0.38 0.75 9.58
N GLY A 214 1.43 1.40 10.07
CA GLY A 214 1.44 2.84 10.22
C GLY A 214 1.41 3.53 8.85
N ILE A 215 0.50 4.47 8.68
CA ILE A 215 0.46 5.36 7.52
C ILE A 215 0.83 6.76 7.99
N SER A 216 1.63 7.48 7.21
CA SER A 216 1.79 8.92 7.42
C SER A 216 1.15 9.62 6.26
N VAL A 217 0.21 10.51 6.59
CA VAL A 217 -0.37 11.48 5.68
C VAL A 217 0.39 12.78 5.82
#